data_AF-A0A0J7IC16-F1
#
_entry.id   AF-A0A0J7IC16-F1
#
_cell.length_a   1.000
_cell.length_b   1.000
_cell.length_c   1.000
_cell.angle_alpha   90.00
_cell.angle_beta   90.00
_cell.angle_gamma   90.00
#
_symmetry.space_group_name_H-M   'P 1'
#
loop_
_entity.id
_entity.type
_entity.pdbx_description
1 polymer ?
#
loop_
_entity_poly.entity_id
_entity_poly.type
_entity_poly.pdbx_seq_one_letter_code
_entity_poly.pdbx_strand_id
1 'polypeptide(L)'
;MSYPKRLGLQTQYPSISISNLTQQKIVAVNGSEEEADVFFLNKTELNTVKTLFQIRNANYYRKHIKPVQLSDYSTDIFPKERVFIVGKIFPVINILFNYTGVKDVEQNINPLVIEIVEGASKVKYFDSSIHNSKYMNIDGGKIKILLPKNYVGNNFPQLMYDFLTNKNSVEKYIGGEFPDYETYKLALRNKAIKIEDWKGQDGSWLTKDRAENNDTWRRAYSYIIEHKIPGRLAPFKQIYDFYEGVDWNIKNRFSHDVKWCKGAKGLVKALSNSLEGGNSFLANDVETILNELNLGICDFAITKFHELMYGQYAKTPLKGDAAYIWDKEFIQHEQGVIAPPIYGKTASSTISRFQNMADKDPLGGWHGAGAQAISWFNDIVPAFDDFTPNAKVTDSQFRIDLPLLMLYLYKHKPKWYGFKGKLNSDGTVNNEIVKIIKPYEK
;
A
#
# COMPACT_ATOMS: atom_id res chain seq x y z
N MET A 1 -46.75 0.16 -36.23
CA MET A 1 -46.02 -1.13 -36.12
C MET A 1 -44.82 -0.89 -35.23
N SER A 2 -44.97 -1.04 -33.92
CA SER A 2 -44.63 -2.24 -33.13
C SER A 2 -43.12 -2.46 -32.98
N TYR A 3 -42.59 -2.09 -31.81
CA TYR A 3 -41.42 -2.74 -31.23
C TYR A 3 -41.69 -4.24 -31.01
N PRO A 4 -40.64 -5.06 -30.98
CA PRO A 4 -40.58 -6.16 -30.03
C PRO A 4 -39.56 -5.92 -28.92
N LYS A 5 -40.00 -6.41 -27.74
CA LYS A 5 -39.34 -6.55 -26.44
C LYS A 5 -38.40 -7.77 -26.39
N ARG A 6 -37.43 -7.68 -25.46
CA ARG A 6 -36.90 -8.67 -24.49
C ARG A 6 -36.37 -10.04 -24.95
N LEU A 7 -35.23 -10.43 -24.35
CA LEU A 7 -34.98 -11.53 -23.37
C LEU A 7 -33.43 -11.58 -23.18
N GLY A 8 -32.79 -11.77 -22.02
CA GLY A 8 -33.17 -12.38 -20.75
C GLY A 8 -32.15 -13.50 -20.42
N LEU A 9 -31.22 -13.22 -19.49
CA LEU A 9 -30.50 -14.14 -18.58
C LEU A 9 -29.62 -15.29 -19.14
N GLN A 10 -28.35 -15.34 -18.70
CA GLN A 10 -27.81 -16.37 -17.79
C GLN A 10 -26.28 -16.20 -17.61
N THR A 11 -25.86 -15.51 -16.53
CA THR A 11 -24.52 -15.71 -15.98
C THR A 11 -24.60 -16.85 -14.96
N GLN A 12 -24.20 -18.05 -15.38
CA GLN A 12 -23.97 -19.17 -14.47
C GLN A 12 -22.64 -18.95 -13.75
N TYR A 13 -22.70 -18.62 -12.46
CA TYR A 13 -21.61 -18.86 -11.53
C TYR A 13 -21.71 -20.33 -11.06
N PRO A 14 -20.65 -21.14 -11.14
CA PRO A 14 -20.62 -22.41 -10.43
C PRO A 14 -20.56 -22.16 -8.92
N SER A 15 -21.51 -22.78 -8.24
CA SER A 15 -21.77 -22.85 -6.81
C SER A 15 -20.60 -23.40 -6.00
N ILE A 16 -20.29 -22.76 -4.86
CA ILE A 16 -19.78 -23.47 -3.68
C ILE A 16 -20.85 -23.36 -2.60
N SER A 17 -21.27 -24.52 -2.10
CA SER A 17 -22.29 -24.70 -1.08
C SER A 17 -21.80 -24.20 0.28
N ILE A 18 -22.37 -23.08 0.74
CA ILE A 18 -22.41 -22.78 2.18
C ILE A 18 -23.67 -23.44 2.72
N SER A 19 -23.59 -24.74 3.01
CA SER A 19 -24.63 -25.38 3.80
C SER A 19 -24.51 -24.91 5.26
N ASN A 20 -25.62 -24.36 5.75
CA ASN A 20 -25.97 -24.09 7.15
C ASN A 20 -25.45 -22.83 7.83
N LEU A 21 -25.76 -21.64 7.31
CA LEU A 21 -25.95 -20.44 8.14
C LEU A 21 -27.09 -19.56 7.58
N THR A 22 -28.33 -20.03 7.64
CA THR A 22 -29.51 -19.14 7.58
C THR A 22 -30.69 -19.77 8.29
N GLN A 23 -30.74 -19.58 9.61
CA GLN A 23 -31.99 -19.45 10.37
C GLN A 23 -31.65 -18.74 11.68
N GLN A 24 -31.28 -17.46 11.61
CA GLN A 24 -31.52 -16.58 12.76
C GLN A 24 -33.02 -16.24 12.75
N LYS A 25 -33.79 -17.15 13.36
CA LYS A 25 -35.03 -16.77 14.02
C LYS A 25 -34.69 -15.62 14.96
N ILE A 26 -35.42 -14.53 14.84
CA ILE A 26 -35.58 -13.56 15.92
C ILE A 26 -36.13 -14.36 17.10
N VAL A 27 -35.25 -14.71 18.02
CA VAL A 27 -35.60 -15.30 19.30
C VAL A 27 -36.02 -14.14 20.18
N ALA A 28 -37.32 -13.85 20.19
CA ALA A 28 -37.94 -13.17 21.31
C ALA A 28 -37.92 -14.14 22.49
N VAL A 29 -36.89 -14.06 23.32
CA VAL A 29 -36.87 -14.68 24.65
C VAL A 29 -37.05 -13.55 25.67
N ASN A 30 -38.22 -13.58 26.30
CA ASN A 30 -38.46 -12.92 27.57
C ASN A 30 -37.53 -13.56 28.62
N GLY A 31 -36.63 -12.77 29.21
CA GLY A 31 -35.81 -13.19 30.34
C GLY A 31 -34.51 -12.40 30.47
N SER A 32 -34.47 -11.47 31.43
CA SER A 32 -33.33 -10.68 31.93
C SER A 32 -32.49 -9.95 30.87
N GLU A 33 -32.81 -8.67 30.65
CA GLU A 33 -32.03 -7.71 29.87
C GLU A 33 -30.66 -7.45 30.50
N GLU A 34 -29.65 -8.24 30.13
CA GLU A 34 -28.34 -7.66 29.84
C GLU A 34 -28.45 -7.13 28.40
N GLU A 35 -28.51 -5.81 28.24
CA GLU A 35 -28.46 -5.17 26.91
C GLU A 35 -27.17 -5.61 26.22
N ALA A 36 -27.25 -6.63 25.37
CA ALA A 36 -26.13 -7.05 24.56
C ALA A 36 -25.76 -5.89 23.63
N ASP A 37 -24.64 -5.22 23.91
CA ASP A 37 -24.09 -4.13 23.11
C ASP A 37 -24.14 -4.50 21.61
N VAL A 38 -25.03 -3.85 20.86
CA VAL A 38 -25.16 -4.06 19.42
C VAL A 38 -24.11 -3.20 18.73
N PHE A 39 -23.08 -3.85 18.18
CA PHE A 39 -22.03 -3.18 17.39
C PHE A 39 -22.31 -3.21 15.89
N PHE A 40 -22.02 -2.10 15.21
CA PHE A 40 -22.09 -1.96 13.74
C PHE A 40 -20.71 -1.59 13.15
N LEU A 41 -20.50 -1.90 11.86
CA LEU A 41 -19.27 -1.64 11.09
C LEU A 41 -19.47 -0.55 10.03
N ASN A 42 -18.39 0.17 9.70
CA ASN A 42 -18.38 1.10 8.58
C ASN A 42 -18.38 0.34 7.23
N LYS A 43 -19.09 0.83 6.19
CA LYS A 43 -19.33 0.12 4.92
C LYS A 43 -18.16 0.10 3.93
N THR A 44 -17.36 1.17 3.83
CA THR A 44 -16.32 1.31 2.78
C THR A 44 -15.01 1.83 3.33
N GLU A 45 -13.90 1.54 2.65
CA GLU A 45 -12.58 2.11 2.95
C GLU A 45 -12.61 3.65 2.93
N LEU A 46 -13.29 4.21 1.92
CA LEU A 46 -13.58 5.64 1.78
C LEU A 46 -14.13 6.26 3.06
N ASN A 47 -15.20 5.64 3.56
CA ASN A 47 -15.92 6.11 4.73
C ASN A 47 -15.06 5.89 5.98
N THR A 48 -14.23 4.84 6.02
CA THR A 48 -13.29 4.61 7.12
C THR A 48 -12.29 5.76 7.26
N VAL A 49 -11.62 6.15 6.16
CA VAL A 49 -10.67 7.29 6.17
C VAL A 49 -11.38 8.59 6.56
N LYS A 50 -12.56 8.83 6.00
CA LYS A 50 -13.37 10.02 6.31
C LYS A 50 -13.78 10.08 7.78
N THR A 51 -14.29 8.98 8.34
CA THR A 51 -14.63 8.82 9.76
C THR A 51 -13.43 9.12 10.65
N LEU A 52 -12.25 8.58 10.31
CA LEU A 52 -11.01 8.81 11.06
C LEU A 52 -10.62 10.30 11.06
N PHE A 53 -10.74 11.00 9.93
CA PHE A 53 -10.50 12.45 9.89
C PHE A 53 -11.56 13.26 10.65
N GLN A 54 -12.82 12.83 10.65
CA GLN A 54 -13.87 13.48 11.45
C GLN A 54 -13.57 13.38 12.95
N ILE A 55 -13.19 12.19 13.44
CA ILE A 55 -12.77 11.98 14.82
C ILE A 55 -11.56 12.87 15.16
N ARG A 56 -10.52 12.83 14.33
CA ARG A 56 -9.32 13.64 14.48
C ARG A 56 -9.63 15.15 14.54
N ASN A 57 -10.52 15.64 13.68
CA ASN A 57 -10.90 17.05 13.66
C ASN A 57 -11.70 17.46 14.87
N ALA A 58 -12.63 16.62 15.30
CA ALA A 58 -13.43 16.91 16.46
C ALA A 58 -12.59 16.91 17.75
N ASN A 59 -11.59 16.02 17.85
CA ASN A 59 -10.53 16.12 18.86
C ASN A 59 -9.78 17.46 18.79
N TYR A 60 -9.31 17.86 17.60
CA TYR A 60 -8.59 19.12 17.39
C TYR A 60 -9.39 20.37 17.80
N TYR A 61 -10.65 20.43 17.38
CA TYR A 61 -11.55 21.56 17.67
C TYR A 61 -12.22 21.47 19.04
N ARG A 62 -11.96 20.40 19.82
CA ARG A 62 -12.63 20.11 21.10
C ARG A 62 -14.15 20.11 20.96
N LYS A 63 -14.65 19.51 19.88
CA LYS A 63 -16.08 19.42 19.56
C LYS A 63 -16.56 17.99 19.70
N HIS A 64 -17.81 17.86 20.08
CA HIS A 64 -18.48 16.58 20.01
C HIS A 64 -18.88 16.26 18.56
N ILE A 65 -19.05 14.97 18.27
CA ILE A 65 -19.46 14.47 16.95
C ILE A 65 -20.84 13.86 17.07
N LYS A 66 -21.71 14.16 16.10
CA LYS A 66 -22.99 13.46 16.00
C LYS A 66 -22.78 12.11 15.31
N PRO A 67 -23.32 11.01 15.84
CA PRO A 67 -23.16 9.68 15.25
C PRO A 67 -23.56 9.60 13.77
N VAL A 68 -24.64 10.29 13.39
CA VAL A 68 -25.11 10.40 11.99
C VAL A 68 -24.07 10.99 11.02
N GLN A 69 -23.07 11.72 11.54
CA GLN A 69 -21.98 12.25 10.73
C GLN A 69 -20.90 11.20 10.44
N LEU A 70 -20.85 10.11 11.21
CA LEU A 70 -19.78 9.11 11.19
C LEU A 70 -20.14 7.84 10.39
N SER A 71 -21.40 7.60 10.03
CA SER A 71 -21.81 6.36 9.36
C SER A 71 -23.06 6.44 8.50
N ASP A 72 -23.04 5.67 7.42
CA ASP A 72 -24.20 5.02 6.82
C ASP A 72 -24.35 3.65 7.52
N TYR A 73 -25.45 3.41 8.26
CA TYR A 73 -25.60 2.28 9.20
C TYR A 73 -26.04 0.98 8.49
N SER A 74 -25.14 0.22 7.85
CA SER A 74 -25.43 -1.18 7.45
C SER A 74 -24.48 -2.18 8.08
N THR A 75 -24.92 -3.43 8.06
CA THR A 75 -24.33 -4.56 8.78
C THR A 75 -23.38 -5.39 7.93
N ASP A 76 -22.75 -4.87 6.88
CA ASP A 76 -21.82 -5.69 6.09
C ASP A 76 -20.56 -6.00 6.90
N ILE A 77 -20.39 -7.28 7.24
CA ILE A 77 -19.41 -7.78 8.22
C ILE A 77 -18.12 -8.20 7.51
N PHE A 78 -17.43 -7.25 6.90
CA PHE A 78 -16.11 -7.52 6.29
C PHE A 78 -15.05 -6.58 6.86
N PRO A 79 -13.91 -7.12 7.36
CA PRO A 79 -12.76 -6.31 7.76
C PRO A 79 -12.37 -5.33 6.66
N LYS A 80 -12.06 -4.08 7.03
CA LYS A 80 -11.57 -3.11 6.03
C LYS A 80 -10.09 -3.27 5.88
N GLU A 81 -9.69 -3.70 4.70
CA GLU A 81 -8.29 -3.91 4.41
C GLU A 81 -7.63 -2.65 3.85
N ARG A 82 -6.32 -2.51 4.09
CA ARG A 82 -5.40 -1.60 3.38
C ARG A 82 -5.70 -0.10 3.50
N VAL A 83 -6.24 0.33 4.64
CA VAL A 83 -6.50 1.75 4.88
C VAL A 83 -5.18 2.53 4.93
N PHE A 84 -4.94 3.43 3.97
CA PHE A 84 -3.76 4.28 3.96
C PHE A 84 -3.98 5.56 4.79
N ILE A 85 -3.28 5.67 5.91
CA ILE A 85 -3.24 6.90 6.71
C ILE A 85 -1.82 7.12 7.26
N VAL A 86 -1.45 8.38 7.48
CA VAL A 86 -0.16 8.78 8.09
C VAL A 86 1.09 8.14 7.46
N GLY A 87 1.09 7.98 6.13
CA GLY A 87 2.23 7.40 5.41
C GLY A 87 2.37 5.89 5.61
N LYS A 88 1.35 5.22 6.12
CA LYS A 88 1.34 3.78 6.40
C LYS A 88 0.07 3.12 5.90
N ILE A 89 0.22 1.91 5.37
CA ILE A 89 -0.91 1.04 5.04
C ILE A 89 -1.26 0.26 6.30
N PHE A 90 -2.49 0.40 6.77
CA PHE A 90 -3.06 -0.41 7.85
C PHE A 90 -3.73 -1.62 7.20
N PRO A 91 -3.15 -2.84 7.32
CA PRO A 91 -3.63 -4.01 6.58
C PRO A 91 -5.06 -4.38 6.90
N VAL A 92 -5.50 -4.15 8.15
CA VAL A 92 -6.88 -4.32 8.58
C VAL A 92 -7.26 -3.26 9.62
N ILE A 93 -8.44 -2.66 9.48
CA ILE A 93 -9.06 -1.79 10.48
C ILE A 93 -10.55 -2.17 10.59
N ASN A 94 -11.06 -2.20 11.82
CA ASN A 94 -12.50 -2.22 12.06
C ASN A 94 -12.89 -1.09 13.01
N ILE A 95 -13.79 -0.21 12.56
CA ILE A 95 -14.40 0.82 13.40
C ILE A 95 -15.77 0.31 13.84
N LEU A 96 -15.95 0.16 15.15
CA LEU A 96 -17.13 -0.37 15.81
C LEU A 96 -17.83 0.73 16.59
N PHE A 97 -19.14 0.86 16.38
CA PHE A 97 -19.97 1.80 17.12
C PHE A 97 -20.86 1.06 18.11
N ASN A 98 -20.83 1.43 19.39
CA ASN A 98 -21.73 0.82 20.39
C ASN A 98 -23.09 1.51 20.39
N TYR A 99 -24.14 0.79 19.99
CA TYR A 99 -25.48 1.36 19.87
C TYR A 99 -26.04 1.87 21.20
N THR A 100 -25.88 1.17 22.33
CA THR A 100 -26.43 1.59 23.64
C THR A 100 -25.96 3.00 24.06
N GLY A 101 -24.72 3.36 23.74
CA GLY A 101 -24.16 4.70 23.98
C GLY A 101 -24.32 5.72 22.83
N VAL A 102 -24.94 5.33 21.71
CA VAL A 102 -24.94 6.08 20.43
C VAL A 102 -26.35 6.16 19.79
N LYS A 103 -27.36 5.43 20.31
CA LYS A 103 -28.74 5.34 19.76
C LYS A 103 -29.44 6.68 19.65
N ASP A 104 -29.26 7.54 20.66
CA ASP A 104 -29.87 8.85 20.62
C ASP A 104 -29.07 9.70 19.63
N VAL A 105 -29.73 10.12 18.55
CA VAL A 105 -29.22 11.10 17.57
C VAL A 105 -28.80 12.43 18.24
N GLU A 106 -29.17 12.60 19.51
CA GLU A 106 -28.85 13.70 20.40
C GLU A 106 -27.58 13.48 21.25
N GLN A 107 -27.16 12.23 21.48
CA GLN A 107 -25.98 11.91 22.28
C GLN A 107 -24.69 12.07 21.46
N ASN A 108 -24.10 13.23 21.68
CA ASN A 108 -22.81 13.67 21.18
C ASN A 108 -21.67 12.76 21.66
N ILE A 109 -20.83 12.29 20.73
CA ILE A 109 -19.59 11.55 21.04
C ILE A 109 -18.51 12.55 21.43
N ASN A 110 -17.81 12.33 22.54
CA ASN A 110 -16.69 13.16 22.99
C ASN A 110 -15.32 12.58 22.55
N PRO A 111 -14.74 13.04 21.44
CA PRO A 111 -13.47 12.54 20.92
C PRO A 111 -12.25 13.06 21.68
N LEU A 112 -12.42 13.72 22.84
CA LEU A 112 -11.30 14.10 23.71
C LEU A 112 -10.82 12.93 24.57
N VAL A 113 -11.68 11.95 24.81
CA VAL A 113 -11.35 10.73 25.54
C VAL A 113 -10.94 9.67 24.54
N ILE A 114 -9.66 9.63 24.19
CA ILE A 114 -9.07 8.63 23.28
C ILE A 114 -7.99 7.88 24.05
N GLU A 115 -8.09 6.56 24.08
CA GLU A 115 -7.22 5.69 24.86
C GLU A 115 -6.79 4.47 24.04
N ILE A 116 -5.59 3.97 24.31
CA ILE A 116 -5.14 2.66 23.84
C ILE A 116 -5.48 1.66 24.94
N VAL A 117 -6.32 0.68 24.65
CA VAL A 117 -6.84 -0.26 25.66
C VAL A 117 -6.45 -1.68 25.30
N GLU A 118 -6.03 -2.47 26.30
CA GLU A 118 -5.74 -3.89 26.19
C GLU A 118 -7.03 -4.74 26.18
N GLY A 119 -6.93 -5.97 25.69
CA GLY A 119 -8.05 -6.92 25.75
C GLY A 119 -9.01 -6.80 24.57
N ALA A 120 -8.47 -6.50 23.38
CA ALA A 120 -9.21 -6.57 22.11
C ALA A 120 -9.88 -7.94 21.90
N SER A 121 -9.38 -9.01 22.53
CA SER A 121 -10.00 -10.34 22.54
C SER A 121 -11.43 -10.40 23.07
N LYS A 122 -11.85 -9.40 23.86
CA LYS A 122 -13.21 -9.27 24.37
C LYS A 122 -14.12 -8.43 23.45
N VAL A 123 -13.55 -7.82 22.41
CA VAL A 123 -14.28 -6.96 21.49
C VAL A 123 -14.86 -7.81 20.36
N LYS A 124 -16.13 -7.58 20.03
CA LYS A 124 -16.81 -8.25 18.91
C LYS A 124 -16.01 -8.04 17.61
N TYR A 125 -15.95 -9.09 16.78
CA TYR A 125 -15.20 -9.11 15.50
C TYR A 125 -13.67 -9.07 15.63
N PHE A 126 -13.13 -9.19 16.84
CA PHE A 126 -11.71 -9.45 17.02
C PHE A 126 -11.33 -10.80 16.41
N ASP A 127 -10.18 -10.80 15.76
CA ASP A 127 -9.55 -11.98 15.20
C ASP A 127 -8.07 -11.93 15.57
N SER A 128 -7.69 -12.86 16.45
CA SER A 128 -6.32 -12.95 16.97
C SER A 128 -5.27 -13.25 15.91
N SER A 129 -5.64 -13.63 14.69
CA SER A 129 -4.71 -13.87 13.58
C SER A 129 -4.25 -12.56 12.94
N ILE A 130 -5.14 -11.57 12.82
CA ILE A 130 -4.90 -10.31 12.09
C ILE A 130 -4.92 -9.05 12.97
N HIS A 131 -5.61 -9.07 14.11
CA HIS A 131 -5.77 -7.91 14.98
C HIS A 131 -4.76 -7.88 16.15
N ASN A 132 -4.41 -6.67 16.57
CA ASN A 132 -3.60 -6.39 17.75
C ASN A 132 -4.36 -6.70 19.04
N SER A 133 -3.67 -7.10 20.11
CA SER A 133 -4.29 -7.27 21.44
C SER A 133 -4.82 -5.94 22.01
N LYS A 134 -4.30 -4.82 21.50
CA LYS A 134 -4.72 -3.45 21.81
C LYS A 134 -5.70 -2.92 20.76
N TYR A 135 -6.61 -2.06 21.19
CA TYR A 135 -7.54 -1.33 20.31
C TYR A 135 -7.66 0.13 20.74
N MET A 136 -8.20 0.99 19.88
CA MET A 136 -8.54 2.36 20.26
C MET A 136 -9.90 2.40 20.93
N ASN A 137 -9.97 2.97 22.12
CA ASN A 137 -11.20 3.24 22.83
C ASN A 137 -11.50 4.74 22.78
N ILE A 138 -12.71 5.12 22.36
CA ILE A 138 -13.12 6.52 22.27
C ILE A 138 -14.44 6.72 23.02
N ASP A 139 -14.47 7.75 23.86
CA ASP A 139 -15.63 8.17 24.66
C ASP A 139 -16.26 7.01 25.45
N GLY A 140 -15.47 6.36 26.30
CA GLY A 140 -15.94 5.23 27.12
C GLY A 140 -16.35 3.99 26.32
N GLY A 141 -15.86 3.86 25.07
CA GLY A 141 -16.13 2.70 24.22
C GLY A 141 -17.33 2.84 23.30
N LYS A 142 -17.89 4.06 23.17
CA LYS A 142 -18.87 4.38 22.12
C LYS A 142 -18.32 4.15 20.73
N ILE A 143 -17.03 4.41 20.52
CA ILE A 143 -16.31 3.94 19.32
C ILE A 143 -15.14 3.08 19.77
N LYS A 144 -14.99 1.91 19.15
CA LYS A 144 -13.82 1.04 19.28
C LYS A 144 -13.19 0.86 17.92
N ILE A 145 -11.87 0.99 17.82
CA ILE A 145 -11.13 0.74 16.57
C ILE A 145 -10.20 -0.44 16.78
N LEU A 146 -10.53 -1.59 16.19
CA LEU A 146 -9.61 -2.72 16.10
C LEU A 146 -8.55 -2.41 15.07
N LEU A 147 -7.30 -2.69 15.46
CA LEU A 147 -6.11 -2.32 14.71
C LEU A 147 -5.35 -3.57 14.28
N PRO A 148 -4.53 -3.47 13.21
CA PRO A 148 -3.76 -4.60 12.75
C PRO A 148 -2.70 -4.98 13.78
N LYS A 149 -2.32 -6.26 13.81
CA LYS A 149 -1.14 -6.70 14.55
C LYS A 149 0.05 -5.84 14.19
N ASN A 150 0.85 -5.52 15.21
CA ASN A 150 2.16 -4.94 14.96
C ASN A 150 2.99 -5.97 14.18
N TYR A 151 3.65 -5.49 13.14
CA TYR A 151 4.84 -6.13 12.62
C TYR A 151 6.02 -5.22 12.91
N VAL A 152 7.22 -5.78 12.79
CA VAL A 152 8.40 -5.11 13.33
C VAL A 152 8.57 -3.72 12.71
N GLY A 153 8.85 -2.72 13.55
CA GLY A 153 9.02 -1.32 13.14
C GLY A 153 7.73 -0.52 12.94
N ASN A 154 6.54 -1.12 13.06
CA ASN A 154 5.27 -0.39 13.01
C ASN A 154 4.40 -0.72 14.24
N ASN A 155 4.16 0.30 15.07
CA ASN A 155 3.26 0.23 16.21
C ASN A 155 1.93 0.89 15.83
N PHE A 156 1.00 0.10 15.27
CA PHE A 156 -0.26 0.63 14.75
C PHE A 156 -1.15 1.29 15.81
N PRO A 157 -1.28 0.74 17.03
CA PRO A 157 -1.93 1.46 18.14
C PRO A 157 -1.36 2.86 18.37
N GLN A 158 -0.04 2.99 18.42
CA GLN A 158 0.57 4.30 18.65
C GLN A 158 0.38 5.23 17.45
N LEU A 159 0.53 4.74 16.22
CA LEU A 159 0.33 5.54 15.00
C LEU A 159 -1.11 6.06 14.88
N MET A 160 -2.10 5.20 15.17
CA MET A 160 -3.50 5.60 15.18
C MET A 160 -3.78 6.61 16.30
N TYR A 161 -3.23 6.39 17.50
CA TYR A 161 -3.35 7.33 18.60
C TYR A 161 -2.77 8.71 18.24
N ASP A 162 -1.54 8.75 17.72
CA ASP A 162 -0.88 9.98 17.28
C ASP A 162 -1.69 10.70 16.20
N PHE A 163 -2.25 9.95 15.25
CA PHE A 163 -3.16 10.46 14.23
C PHE A 163 -4.41 11.11 14.82
N LEU A 164 -5.18 10.38 15.62
CA LEU A 164 -6.45 10.86 16.16
C LEU A 164 -6.27 12.01 17.15
N THR A 165 -5.14 12.04 17.87
CA THR A 165 -4.81 13.08 18.86
C THR A 165 -3.97 14.23 18.31
N ASN A 166 -3.80 14.32 16.99
CA ASN A 166 -3.17 15.46 16.31
C ASN A 166 -1.70 15.70 16.71
N LYS A 167 -0.92 14.65 16.95
CA LYS A 167 0.51 14.80 17.22
C LYS A 167 1.24 15.35 15.99
N ASN A 168 2.20 16.24 16.21
CA ASN A 168 3.02 16.82 15.13
C ASN A 168 3.83 15.76 14.36
N SER A 169 4.12 14.62 14.98
CA SER A 169 4.86 13.49 14.39
C SER A 169 4.25 12.98 13.10
N VAL A 170 2.92 13.10 12.95
CA VAL A 170 2.17 12.55 11.82
C VAL A 170 1.68 13.60 10.82
N GLU A 171 1.79 14.90 11.14
CA GLU A 171 1.24 15.98 10.30
C GLU A 171 1.87 16.02 8.90
N LYS A 172 3.19 15.78 8.81
CA LYS A 172 3.94 15.76 7.54
C LYS A 172 3.41 14.72 6.54
N TYR A 173 2.73 13.68 7.01
CA TYR A 173 2.15 12.62 6.19
C TYR A 173 0.71 12.89 5.75
N ILE A 174 0.09 14.01 6.18
CA ILE A 174 -1.31 14.31 5.84
C ILE A 174 -1.44 15.00 4.48
N GLY A 175 -1.97 14.26 3.51
CA GLY A 175 -2.39 14.70 2.17
C GLY A 175 -2.14 13.58 1.16
N GLY A 176 -1.96 13.91 -0.11
CA GLY A 176 -1.86 12.90 -1.18
C GLY A 176 -3.22 12.65 -1.85
N GLU A 177 -3.57 11.39 -2.10
CA GLU A 177 -4.83 11.04 -2.73
C GLU A 177 -6.01 11.12 -1.76
N PHE A 178 -7.09 11.76 -2.20
CA PHE A 178 -8.37 11.78 -1.50
C PHE A 178 -9.51 11.29 -2.39
N PRO A 179 -10.53 10.69 -1.82
CA PRO A 179 -11.66 10.22 -2.62
C PRO A 179 -12.62 11.33 -3.05
N ASP A 180 -12.78 12.33 -2.21
CA ASP A 180 -13.64 13.47 -2.44
C ASP A 180 -13.05 14.73 -1.78
N TYR A 181 -13.52 15.90 -2.23
CA TYR A 181 -13.04 17.19 -1.72
C TYR A 181 -13.44 17.43 -0.25
N GLU A 182 -14.53 16.82 0.24
CA GLU A 182 -14.91 16.90 1.65
C GLU A 182 -13.88 16.22 2.56
N THR A 183 -13.35 15.07 2.14
CA THR A 183 -12.32 14.32 2.86
C THR A 183 -11.00 15.08 2.84
N TYR A 184 -10.65 15.69 1.71
CA TYR A 184 -9.52 16.62 1.61
C TYR A 184 -9.64 17.79 2.60
N LYS A 185 -10.79 18.47 2.64
CA LYS A 185 -11.06 19.55 3.61
C LYS A 185 -10.97 19.07 5.06
N LEU A 186 -11.48 17.87 5.34
CA LEU A 186 -11.36 17.28 6.68
C LEU A 186 -9.89 17.04 7.03
N ALA A 187 -9.08 16.54 6.10
CA ALA A 187 -7.68 16.26 6.34
C ALA A 187 -6.85 17.52 6.60
N LEU A 188 -6.98 18.54 5.75
CA LEU A 188 -6.16 19.76 5.79
C LEU A 188 -6.76 20.95 6.55
N ARG A 189 -8.05 20.90 6.89
CA ARG A 189 -8.73 21.94 7.68
C ARG A 189 -8.62 23.33 7.03
N ASN A 190 -8.12 24.32 7.78
CA ASN A 190 -7.87 25.68 7.31
C ASN A 190 -6.73 25.78 6.29
N LYS A 191 -5.93 24.72 6.11
CA LYS A 191 -4.92 24.63 5.05
C LYS A 191 -5.51 24.11 3.73
N ALA A 192 -6.75 23.66 3.72
CA ALA A 192 -7.41 23.20 2.51
C ALA A 192 -7.63 24.36 1.53
N ILE A 193 -7.21 24.18 0.29
CA ILE A 193 -7.39 25.14 -0.80
C ILE A 193 -8.81 24.98 -1.34
N LYS A 194 -9.46 26.09 -1.68
CA LYS A 194 -10.80 26.08 -2.28
C LYS A 194 -10.82 25.27 -3.58
N ILE A 195 -11.90 24.54 -3.86
CA ILE A 195 -11.96 23.58 -4.98
C ILE A 195 -11.73 24.25 -6.34
N GLU A 196 -12.19 25.49 -6.51
CA GLU A 196 -11.99 26.30 -7.71
C GLU A 196 -10.52 26.67 -7.97
N ASP A 197 -9.73 26.75 -6.91
CA ASP A 197 -8.32 27.13 -6.93
C ASP A 197 -7.39 25.91 -6.79
N TRP A 198 -7.91 24.77 -6.32
CA TRP A 198 -7.13 23.58 -6.02
C TRP A 198 -6.77 22.80 -7.29
N LYS A 199 -5.50 22.87 -7.68
CA LYS A 199 -4.92 22.27 -8.89
C LYS A 199 -3.70 21.41 -8.54
N GLY A 200 -3.69 20.83 -7.34
CA GLY A 200 -2.62 19.95 -6.86
C GLY A 200 -1.36 20.64 -6.35
N GLN A 201 -1.36 21.96 -6.20
CA GLN A 201 -0.20 22.75 -5.74
C GLN A 201 0.20 22.53 -4.26
N ASP A 202 -0.45 21.62 -3.56
CA ASP A 202 -0.15 21.22 -2.18
C ASP A 202 0.23 19.72 -2.08
N GLY A 203 0.49 19.08 -3.23
CA GLY A 203 0.82 17.65 -3.28
C GLY A 203 -0.37 16.74 -2.96
N SER A 204 -1.60 17.24 -3.10
CA SER A 204 -2.82 16.47 -2.91
C SER A 204 -3.69 16.47 -4.17
N TRP A 205 -4.49 15.43 -4.38
CA TRP A 205 -5.37 15.27 -5.55
C TRP A 205 -6.56 14.37 -5.22
N LEU A 206 -7.56 14.30 -6.11
CA LEU A 206 -8.65 13.34 -6.00
C LEU A 206 -8.36 12.05 -6.75
N THR A 207 -8.89 10.91 -6.30
CA THR A 207 -8.72 9.61 -7.00
C THR A 207 -9.07 9.70 -8.50
N LYS A 208 -10.11 10.47 -8.85
CA LYS A 208 -10.48 10.71 -10.25
C LYS A 208 -9.38 11.44 -11.04
N ASP A 209 -8.62 12.34 -10.41
CA ASP A 209 -7.59 13.12 -11.07
C ASP A 209 -6.44 12.23 -11.55
N ARG A 210 -6.06 11.24 -10.72
CA ARG A 210 -5.09 10.21 -11.09
C ARG A 210 -5.65 9.26 -12.13
N ALA A 211 -6.89 8.78 -11.95
CA ALA A 211 -7.54 7.86 -12.89
C ALA A 211 -7.67 8.45 -14.31
N GLU A 212 -7.94 9.76 -14.40
CA GLU A 212 -8.00 10.51 -15.65
C GLU A 212 -6.62 10.98 -16.14
N ASN A 213 -5.57 10.81 -15.34
CA ASN A 213 -4.23 11.35 -15.55
C ASN A 213 -4.30 12.84 -15.96
N ASN A 214 -4.95 13.67 -15.14
CA ASN A 214 -5.17 15.08 -15.46
C ASN A 214 -4.06 16.00 -14.88
N ASP A 215 -4.18 17.30 -15.11
CA ASP A 215 -3.17 18.28 -14.68
C ASP A 215 -3.06 18.43 -13.17
N THR A 216 -4.14 18.23 -12.42
CA THR A 216 -4.13 18.27 -10.95
C THR A 216 -3.24 17.15 -10.40
N TRP A 217 -3.41 15.93 -10.90
CA TRP A 217 -2.54 14.80 -10.54
C TRP A 217 -1.08 15.07 -10.89
N ARG A 218 -0.82 15.55 -12.12
CA ARG A 218 0.54 15.86 -12.58
C ARG A 218 1.24 16.92 -11.74
N ARG A 219 0.52 18.00 -11.39
CA ARG A 219 1.02 19.06 -10.51
C ARG A 219 1.25 18.55 -9.09
N ALA A 220 0.37 17.70 -8.58
CA ALA A 220 0.49 17.15 -7.24
C ALA A 220 1.74 16.28 -7.06
N TYR A 221 1.97 15.30 -7.94
CA TYR A 221 3.19 14.50 -7.80
C TYR A 221 4.46 15.32 -8.10
N SER A 222 4.37 16.33 -8.97
CA SER A 222 5.48 17.24 -9.24
C SER A 222 5.84 18.04 -7.98
N TYR A 223 4.83 18.55 -7.26
CA TYR A 223 5.00 19.22 -5.97
C TYR A 223 5.65 18.29 -4.92
N ILE A 224 5.22 17.02 -4.87
CA ILE A 224 5.82 16.02 -3.97
C ILE A 224 7.32 15.84 -4.27
N ILE A 225 7.72 15.74 -5.54
CA ILE A 225 9.13 15.62 -5.94
C ILE A 225 9.90 16.90 -5.61
N GLU A 226 9.38 18.06 -6.02
CA GLU A 226 10.02 19.36 -5.82
C GLU A 226 10.34 19.61 -4.33
N HIS A 227 9.39 19.30 -3.44
CA HIS A 227 9.51 19.49 -2.00
C HIS A 227 9.97 18.25 -1.22
N LYS A 228 10.30 17.15 -1.91
CA LYS A 228 10.80 15.89 -1.34
C LYS A 228 9.89 15.32 -0.24
N ILE A 229 8.57 15.30 -0.46
CA ILE A 229 7.59 14.96 0.58
C ILE A 229 7.38 13.43 0.66
N PRO A 230 7.81 12.74 1.73
CA PRO A 230 7.61 11.31 1.87
C PRO A 230 6.19 10.95 2.32
N GLY A 231 5.80 9.68 2.13
CA GLY A 231 4.59 9.08 2.69
C GLY A 231 3.29 9.63 2.11
N ARG A 232 3.28 10.05 0.85
CA ARG A 232 2.09 10.54 0.12
C ARG A 232 1.59 9.60 -0.97
N LEU A 233 2.41 8.63 -1.36
CA LEU A 233 2.15 7.63 -2.40
C LEU A 233 2.24 6.25 -1.75
N ALA A 234 1.24 5.39 -1.91
CA ALA A 234 1.23 4.12 -1.18
C ALA A 234 0.69 2.87 -1.90
N PRO A 235 -0.57 2.82 -2.36
CA PRO A 235 -1.03 1.70 -3.18
C PRO A 235 -0.13 1.50 -4.39
N PHE A 236 0.11 0.24 -4.75
CA PHE A 236 1.00 -0.12 -5.86
C PHE A 236 0.63 0.60 -7.16
N LYS A 237 -0.65 0.71 -7.51
CA LYS A 237 -1.16 1.41 -8.68
C LYS A 237 -0.92 2.91 -8.60
N GLN A 238 -1.05 3.52 -7.43
CA GLN A 238 -0.72 4.93 -7.23
C GLN A 238 0.77 5.17 -7.49
N ILE A 239 1.64 4.29 -6.98
CA ILE A 239 3.09 4.35 -7.21
C ILE A 239 3.45 4.02 -8.66
N TYR A 240 2.75 3.08 -9.30
CA TYR A 240 2.91 2.77 -10.72
C TYR A 240 2.58 3.98 -11.60
N ASP A 241 1.40 4.60 -11.39
CA ASP A 241 0.96 5.79 -12.14
C ASP A 241 1.93 6.96 -11.95
N PHE A 242 2.48 7.08 -10.74
CA PHE A 242 3.54 8.03 -10.43
C PHE A 242 4.81 7.75 -11.23
N TYR A 243 5.34 6.52 -11.19
CA TYR A 243 6.52 6.13 -11.95
C TYR A 243 6.31 6.22 -13.46
N GLU A 244 5.11 5.95 -13.98
CA GLU A 244 4.77 6.15 -15.39
C GLU A 244 4.88 7.62 -15.79
N GLY A 245 4.31 8.54 -14.99
CA GLY A 245 4.42 9.98 -15.22
C GLY A 245 5.83 10.51 -15.07
N VAL A 246 6.59 10.02 -14.09
CA VAL A 246 7.98 10.43 -13.87
C VAL A 246 8.91 9.92 -14.96
N ASP A 247 8.82 8.65 -15.37
CA ASP A 247 9.61 8.09 -16.46
C ASP A 247 9.43 8.89 -17.76
N TRP A 248 8.18 9.29 -18.06
CA TRP A 248 7.90 10.17 -19.18
C TRP A 248 8.61 11.52 -19.06
N ASN A 249 8.59 12.16 -17.89
CA ASN A 249 9.27 13.44 -17.67
C ASN A 249 10.80 13.30 -17.78
N ILE A 250 11.37 12.29 -17.12
CA ILE A 250 12.81 11.98 -17.15
C ILE A 250 13.29 11.86 -18.59
N LYS A 251 12.55 11.11 -19.42
CA LYS A 251 12.92 10.85 -20.82
C LYS A 251 12.65 12.03 -21.76
N ASN A 252 11.44 12.60 -21.71
CA ASN A 252 10.96 13.51 -22.76
C ASN A 252 11.14 14.99 -22.42
N ARG A 253 11.17 15.34 -21.13
CA ARG A 253 11.32 16.73 -20.68
C ARG A 253 12.73 17.04 -20.23
N PHE A 254 13.32 16.17 -19.42
CA PHE A 254 14.66 16.36 -18.86
C PHE A 254 15.75 15.60 -19.61
N SER A 255 15.36 14.71 -20.54
CA SER A 255 16.27 14.01 -21.45
C SER A 255 17.39 13.23 -20.74
N HIS A 256 17.13 12.59 -19.59
CA HIS A 256 18.13 11.70 -18.97
C HIS A 256 18.12 10.30 -19.63
N ASP A 257 19.27 9.61 -19.60
CA ASP A 257 19.42 8.20 -20.02
C ASP A 257 19.31 7.21 -18.85
N VAL A 258 18.91 7.67 -17.66
CA VAL A 258 18.67 6.80 -16.50
C VAL A 258 17.55 5.82 -16.81
N LYS A 259 17.68 4.57 -16.35
CA LYS A 259 16.78 3.47 -16.67
C LYS A 259 16.07 2.89 -15.44
N TRP A 260 16.47 3.26 -14.22
CA TRP A 260 15.88 2.70 -12.99
C TRP A 260 14.35 2.76 -12.97
N CYS A 261 13.78 3.94 -13.27
CA CYS A 261 12.32 4.14 -13.24
C CYS A 261 11.58 3.22 -14.23
N LYS A 262 12.19 2.94 -15.38
CA LYS A 262 11.65 2.03 -16.40
C LYS A 262 11.63 0.58 -15.91
N GLY A 263 12.64 0.15 -15.16
CA GLY A 263 12.67 -1.16 -14.52
C GLY A 263 11.64 -1.26 -13.39
N ALA A 264 11.68 -0.28 -12.48
CA ALA A 264 10.81 -0.24 -11.29
C ALA A 264 9.32 -0.26 -11.66
N LYS A 265 8.88 0.55 -12.65
CA LYS A 265 7.47 0.58 -13.05
C LYS A 265 6.95 -0.78 -13.54
N GLY A 266 7.78 -1.60 -14.18
CA GLY A 266 7.39 -2.95 -14.63
C GLY A 266 7.05 -3.86 -13.45
N LEU A 267 7.89 -3.82 -12.42
CA LEU A 267 7.67 -4.57 -11.18
C LEU A 267 6.45 -4.07 -10.41
N VAL A 268 6.32 -2.75 -10.23
CA VAL A 268 5.19 -2.16 -9.51
C VAL A 268 3.88 -2.38 -10.26
N LYS A 269 3.88 -2.39 -11.60
CA LYS A 269 2.70 -2.74 -12.41
C LYS A 269 2.23 -4.17 -12.16
N ALA A 270 3.17 -5.11 -12.11
CA ALA A 270 2.84 -6.49 -11.77
C ALA A 270 2.21 -6.51 -10.38
N LEU A 271 2.88 -5.95 -9.37
CA LEU A 271 2.34 -5.84 -8.01
C LEU A 271 0.95 -5.18 -7.95
N SER A 272 0.68 -4.13 -8.73
CA SER A 272 -0.61 -3.45 -8.73
C SER A 272 -1.75 -4.31 -9.28
N ASN A 273 -1.50 -5.10 -10.32
CA ASN A 273 -2.51 -5.99 -10.89
C ASN A 273 -2.82 -7.19 -9.98
N SER A 274 -1.92 -7.45 -9.05
CA SER A 274 -1.79 -8.70 -8.32
C SER A 274 -2.19 -8.58 -6.85
N LEU A 275 -1.88 -7.42 -6.26
CA LEU A 275 -1.93 -7.16 -4.82
C LEU A 275 -2.83 -6.00 -4.46
N GLU A 276 -3.51 -5.37 -5.41
CA GLU A 276 -4.52 -4.37 -5.06
C GLU A 276 -5.91 -4.99 -4.97
N GLY A 277 -6.65 -4.68 -3.90
CA GLY A 277 -8.07 -5.03 -3.79
C GLY A 277 -8.42 -6.29 -3.00
N GLY A 278 -7.59 -6.73 -2.05
CA GLY A 278 -8.04 -7.80 -1.14
C GLY A 278 -7.75 -9.21 -1.61
N ASN A 279 -6.72 -9.42 -2.44
CA ASN A 279 -6.54 -10.70 -3.10
C ASN A 279 -6.23 -11.80 -2.07
N SER A 280 -7.20 -12.69 -1.82
CA SER A 280 -7.19 -13.81 -0.85
C SER A 280 -6.11 -14.88 -1.12
N PHE A 281 -5.20 -14.60 -2.04
CA PHE A 281 -4.31 -15.56 -2.67
C PHE A 281 -2.86 -15.43 -2.20
N LEU A 282 -2.48 -14.25 -1.69
CA LEU A 282 -1.19 -14.03 -1.07
C LEU A 282 -1.40 -13.81 0.42
N ALA A 283 -0.57 -14.49 1.21
CA ALA A 283 -0.63 -14.34 2.64
C ALA A 283 -0.30 -12.88 3.00
N ASN A 284 -1.11 -12.28 3.86
CA ASN A 284 -1.03 -10.87 4.25
C ASN A 284 0.37 -10.45 4.74
N ASP A 285 1.18 -11.40 5.22
CA ASP A 285 2.56 -11.19 5.63
C ASP A 285 3.50 -10.89 4.46
N VAL A 286 3.35 -11.56 3.31
CA VAL A 286 4.13 -11.29 2.09
C VAL A 286 3.70 -9.96 1.45
N GLU A 287 2.41 -9.68 1.40
CA GLU A 287 1.92 -8.38 0.90
C GLU A 287 2.43 -7.24 1.78
N THR A 288 2.50 -7.44 3.10
CA THR A 288 3.02 -6.44 4.04
C THR A 288 4.48 -6.09 3.75
N ILE A 289 5.37 -7.09 3.58
CA ILE A 289 6.78 -6.81 3.25
C ILE A 289 6.91 -6.08 1.90
N LEU A 290 6.13 -6.47 0.89
CA LEU A 290 6.15 -5.82 -0.42
C LEU A 290 5.65 -4.37 -0.34
N ASN A 291 4.62 -4.10 0.45
CA ASN A 291 4.13 -2.75 0.72
C ASN A 291 5.20 -1.90 1.42
N GLU A 292 5.87 -2.43 2.45
CA GLU A 292 6.94 -1.71 3.14
C GLU A 292 8.12 -1.39 2.23
N LEU A 293 8.55 -2.35 1.41
CA LEU A 293 9.59 -2.15 0.41
C LEU A 293 9.15 -1.05 -0.57
N ASN A 294 7.96 -1.17 -1.15
CA ASN A 294 7.46 -0.23 -2.14
C ASN A 294 7.35 1.20 -1.59
N LEU A 295 6.87 1.36 -0.35
CA LEU A 295 6.82 2.65 0.33
C LEU A 295 8.21 3.24 0.57
N GLY A 296 9.11 2.47 1.17
CA GLY A 296 10.47 2.94 1.48
C GLY A 296 11.25 3.32 0.22
N ILE A 297 11.12 2.52 -0.83
CA ILE A 297 11.75 2.77 -2.14
C ILE A 297 11.13 4.01 -2.80
N CYS A 298 9.80 4.17 -2.76
CA CYS A 298 9.14 5.34 -3.31
C CYS A 298 9.57 6.65 -2.61
N ASP A 299 9.64 6.64 -1.28
CA ASP A 299 10.10 7.79 -0.50
C ASP A 299 11.54 8.20 -0.86
N PHE A 300 12.43 7.23 -1.06
CA PHE A 300 13.77 7.49 -1.56
C PHE A 300 13.77 7.96 -3.01
N ALA A 301 12.96 7.35 -3.87
CA ALA A 301 12.81 7.70 -5.28
C ALA A 301 12.40 9.16 -5.46
N ILE A 302 11.48 9.67 -4.63
CA ILE A 302 11.07 11.08 -4.61
C ILE A 302 12.30 12.00 -4.48
N THR A 303 13.23 11.69 -3.55
CA THR A 303 14.44 12.49 -3.36
C THR A 303 15.39 12.44 -4.56
N LYS A 304 15.43 11.29 -5.24
CA LYS A 304 16.28 11.06 -6.40
C LYS A 304 15.72 11.69 -7.67
N PHE A 305 14.41 11.63 -7.86
CA PHE A 305 13.72 12.35 -8.93
C PHE A 305 13.83 13.86 -8.76
N HIS A 306 13.90 14.36 -7.53
CA HIS A 306 14.22 15.77 -7.30
C HIS A 306 15.57 16.14 -7.91
N GLU A 307 16.62 15.35 -7.72
CA GLU A 307 17.95 15.62 -8.30
C GLU A 307 17.88 15.76 -9.83
N LEU A 308 17.07 14.91 -10.48
CA LEU A 308 16.89 14.89 -11.93
C LEU A 308 16.02 16.04 -12.44
N MET A 309 14.90 16.34 -11.77
CA MET A 309 13.86 17.24 -12.30
C MET A 309 13.95 18.68 -11.78
N TYR A 310 14.48 18.87 -10.57
CA TYR A 310 14.49 20.18 -9.88
C TYR A 310 15.84 20.54 -9.26
N GLY A 311 16.77 19.59 -9.17
CA GLY A 311 18.05 19.73 -8.50
C GLY A 311 19.23 19.85 -9.46
N GLN A 312 20.36 19.30 -9.05
CA GLN A 312 21.66 19.47 -9.71
C GLN A 312 21.71 18.98 -11.16
N TYR A 313 20.84 18.05 -11.57
CA TYR A 313 20.82 17.51 -12.93
C TYR A 313 19.69 18.08 -13.81
N ALA A 314 18.84 18.97 -13.29
CA ALA A 314 17.69 19.53 -14.00
C ALA A 314 18.06 20.28 -15.29
N LYS A 315 19.28 20.85 -15.34
CA LYS A 315 19.82 21.56 -16.51
C LYS A 315 20.93 20.80 -17.24
N THR A 316 21.42 19.71 -16.67
CA THR A 316 22.54 18.94 -17.21
C THR A 316 22.16 17.46 -17.17
N PRO A 317 21.54 16.96 -18.24
CA PRO A 317 21.04 15.61 -18.27
C PRO A 317 22.15 14.57 -18.09
N LEU A 318 21.84 13.54 -17.33
CA LEU A 318 22.72 12.39 -17.12
C LEU A 318 22.67 11.48 -18.35
N LYS A 319 23.84 11.22 -18.94
CA LYS A 319 24.00 10.43 -20.17
C LYS A 319 25.02 9.31 -19.98
N GLY A 320 24.89 8.23 -20.77
CA GLY A 320 25.90 7.17 -20.85
C GLY A 320 26.37 6.60 -19.49
N ASP A 321 27.65 6.80 -19.16
CA ASP A 321 28.25 6.33 -17.90
C ASP A 321 27.69 7.04 -16.67
N ALA A 322 27.40 8.35 -16.77
CA ALA A 322 26.87 9.10 -15.64
C ALA A 322 25.46 8.62 -15.25
N ALA A 323 24.63 8.28 -16.24
CA ALA A 323 23.30 7.69 -16.01
C ALA A 323 23.41 6.29 -15.36
N TYR A 324 24.33 5.46 -15.85
CA TYR A 324 24.59 4.14 -15.26
C TYR A 324 25.07 4.22 -13.80
N ILE A 325 25.99 5.14 -13.50
CA ILE A 325 26.50 5.35 -12.14
C ILE A 325 25.36 5.78 -11.22
N TRP A 326 24.51 6.70 -11.67
CA TRP A 326 23.35 7.15 -10.89
C TRP A 326 22.36 6.01 -10.60
N ASP A 327 22.00 5.20 -11.59
CA ASP A 327 21.12 4.03 -11.41
C ASP A 327 21.75 3.00 -10.46
N LYS A 328 23.06 2.77 -10.58
CA LYS A 328 23.80 1.87 -9.70
C LYS A 328 23.79 2.35 -8.25
N GLU A 329 24.07 3.63 -8.01
CA GLU A 329 24.03 4.20 -6.67
C GLU A 329 22.62 4.14 -6.08
N PHE A 330 21.60 4.39 -6.90
CA PHE A 330 20.21 4.23 -6.51
C PHE A 330 19.94 2.80 -6.04
N ILE A 331 20.20 1.80 -6.87
CA ILE A 331 19.93 0.38 -6.59
C ILE A 331 20.75 -0.08 -5.37
N GLN A 332 21.99 0.36 -5.25
CA GLN A 332 22.82 0.05 -4.08
C GLN A 332 22.22 0.59 -2.78
N HIS A 333 21.67 1.81 -2.80
CA HIS A 333 20.98 2.36 -1.63
C HIS A 333 19.69 1.61 -1.33
N GLU A 334 18.88 1.33 -2.36
CA GLU A 334 17.65 0.55 -2.26
C GLU A 334 17.89 -0.80 -1.56
N GLN A 335 18.88 -1.53 -2.05
CA GLN A 335 19.12 -2.92 -1.66
C GLN A 335 20.03 -3.04 -0.43
N GLY A 336 20.85 -2.02 -0.15
CA GLY A 336 21.81 -1.98 0.95
C GLY A 336 21.40 -1.14 2.16
N VAL A 337 20.42 -0.24 2.03
CA VAL A 337 19.96 0.63 3.14
C VAL A 337 18.49 0.42 3.43
N ILE A 338 17.62 0.41 2.41
CA ILE A 338 16.16 0.35 2.60
C ILE A 338 15.71 -1.07 2.89
N ALA A 339 16.11 -2.01 2.04
CA ALA A 339 15.62 -3.38 2.10
C ALA A 339 16.17 -4.21 3.29
N PRO A 340 17.45 -4.10 3.71
CA PRO A 340 17.99 -4.92 4.81
C PRO A 340 17.23 -4.85 6.14
N PRO A 341 16.86 -3.67 6.69
CA PRO A 341 16.07 -3.62 7.92
C PRO A 341 14.69 -4.25 7.76
N ILE A 342 14.10 -4.24 6.55
CA ILE A 342 12.83 -4.89 6.27
C ILE A 342 12.98 -6.42 6.25
N TYR A 343 14.02 -6.94 5.62
CA TYR A 343 14.29 -8.38 5.64
C TYR A 343 14.67 -8.87 7.05
N GLY A 344 15.56 -8.16 7.74
CA GLY A 344 16.05 -8.54 9.07
C GLY A 344 14.97 -8.59 10.15
N LYS A 345 13.82 -7.96 9.90
CA LYS A 345 12.69 -7.89 10.81
C LYS A 345 11.51 -8.79 10.41
N THR A 346 11.61 -9.46 9.27
CA THR A 346 10.56 -10.32 8.71
C THR A 346 10.76 -11.75 9.18
N ALA A 347 9.67 -12.44 9.54
CA ALA A 347 9.74 -13.82 10.00
C ALA A 347 10.32 -14.74 8.91
N SER A 348 11.14 -15.72 9.31
CA SER A 348 11.78 -16.66 8.38
C SER A 348 10.77 -17.39 7.49
N SER A 349 9.60 -17.73 8.01
CA SER A 349 8.51 -18.34 7.23
C SER A 349 8.00 -17.45 6.10
N THR A 350 7.90 -16.15 6.34
CA THR A 350 7.48 -15.17 5.33
C THR A 350 8.60 -14.97 4.30
N ILE A 351 9.86 -14.95 4.72
CA ILE A 351 11.02 -14.94 3.82
C ILE A 351 11.04 -16.17 2.92
N SER A 352 10.78 -17.37 3.45
CA SER A 352 10.70 -18.59 2.65
C SER A 352 9.57 -18.54 1.63
N ARG A 353 8.40 -18.01 1.99
CA ARG A 353 7.30 -17.79 1.01
C ARG A 353 7.70 -16.82 -0.09
N PHE A 354 8.39 -15.73 0.28
CA PHE A 354 8.87 -14.76 -0.71
C PHE A 354 9.98 -15.35 -1.60
N GLN A 355 10.84 -16.21 -1.05
CA GLN A 355 11.83 -16.96 -1.82
C GLN A 355 11.16 -17.86 -2.86
N ASN A 356 10.14 -18.64 -2.48
CA ASN A 356 9.43 -19.50 -3.43
C ASN A 356 8.78 -18.69 -4.57
N MET A 357 8.26 -17.49 -4.27
CA MET A 357 7.76 -16.58 -5.32
C MET A 357 8.87 -16.11 -6.27
N ALA A 358 10.07 -15.84 -5.74
CA ALA A 358 11.22 -15.40 -6.53
C ALA A 358 11.86 -16.53 -7.35
N ASP A 359 11.86 -17.76 -6.82
CA ASP A 359 12.25 -18.98 -7.54
C ASP A 359 11.20 -19.39 -8.58
N LYS A 360 10.03 -18.75 -8.59
CA LYS A 360 8.88 -19.14 -9.43
C LYS A 360 8.49 -20.61 -9.22
N ASP A 361 8.81 -21.14 -8.05
CA ASP A 361 8.60 -22.53 -7.71
C ASP A 361 7.21 -22.70 -7.07
N PRO A 362 6.28 -23.42 -7.71
CA PRO A 362 4.99 -23.73 -7.10
C PRO A 362 5.08 -24.76 -5.96
N LEU A 363 6.26 -25.34 -5.69
CA LEU A 363 6.43 -26.44 -4.76
C LEU A 363 6.21 -26.00 -3.29
N GLY A 364 5.05 -26.35 -2.75
CA GLY A 364 4.75 -26.23 -1.33
C GLY A 364 3.28 -26.12 -0.95
N GLY A 365 2.35 -26.63 -1.76
CA GLY A 365 0.91 -26.58 -1.46
C GLY A 365 0.19 -25.35 -2.01
N TRP A 366 0.83 -24.57 -2.88
CA TRP A 366 0.23 -23.47 -3.63
C TRP A 366 -0.50 -24.00 -4.87
N HIS A 367 -1.46 -24.91 -4.68
CA HIS A 367 -2.36 -25.31 -5.77
C HIS A 367 -3.36 -24.19 -6.05
N GLY A 368 -3.43 -23.72 -7.30
CA GLY A 368 -4.33 -22.63 -7.71
C GLY A 368 -3.65 -21.27 -7.69
N ALA A 369 -4.16 -20.34 -6.89
CA ALA A 369 -3.88 -18.91 -7.02
C ALA A 369 -2.43 -18.46 -6.70
N GLY A 370 -1.65 -19.28 -6.02
CA GLY A 370 -0.22 -19.07 -5.85
C GLY A 370 0.58 -19.17 -7.16
N ALA A 371 0.14 -20.02 -8.10
CA ALA A 371 0.71 -20.09 -9.45
C ALA A 371 0.36 -18.84 -10.28
N GLN A 372 -0.80 -18.19 -10.02
CA GLN A 372 -1.14 -16.91 -10.63
C GLN A 372 -0.22 -15.79 -10.13
N ALA A 373 0.08 -15.76 -8.82
CA ALA A 373 1.05 -14.83 -8.25
C ALA A 373 2.42 -14.90 -8.93
N ILE A 374 2.93 -16.12 -9.10
CA ILE A 374 4.19 -16.40 -9.80
C ILE A 374 4.11 -15.98 -11.27
N SER A 375 2.99 -16.29 -11.95
CA SER A 375 2.81 -15.97 -13.37
C SER A 375 2.94 -14.49 -13.72
N TRP A 376 2.63 -13.60 -12.77
CA TRP A 376 2.74 -12.15 -12.97
C TRP A 376 4.17 -11.63 -12.97
N PHE A 377 5.10 -12.36 -12.33
CA PHE A 377 6.53 -12.04 -12.35
C PHE A 377 7.29 -12.77 -13.45
N ASN A 378 6.65 -13.72 -14.15
CA ASN A 378 7.31 -14.58 -15.14
C ASN A 378 8.02 -13.83 -16.27
N ASP A 379 7.50 -12.65 -16.64
CA ASP A 379 8.02 -11.78 -17.71
C ASP A 379 8.73 -10.52 -17.18
N ILE A 380 8.86 -10.41 -15.85
CA ILE A 380 9.41 -9.23 -15.19
C ILE A 380 10.83 -9.47 -14.70
N VAL A 381 11.09 -10.60 -14.04
CA VAL A 381 12.41 -10.99 -13.50
C VAL A 381 12.69 -12.46 -13.83
N PRO A 382 13.96 -12.88 -14.00
CA PRO A 382 14.31 -14.31 -14.07
C PRO A 382 14.03 -15.02 -12.73
N ALA A 383 13.94 -16.35 -12.76
CA ALA A 383 13.80 -17.12 -11.53
C ALA A 383 15.11 -17.09 -10.74
N PHE A 384 15.05 -17.06 -9.42
CA PHE A 384 16.25 -17.00 -8.58
C PHE A 384 17.04 -18.33 -8.58
N ASP A 385 16.38 -19.44 -8.89
CA ASP A 385 16.95 -20.77 -9.06
C ASP A 385 17.46 -21.06 -10.49
N ASP A 386 17.28 -20.13 -11.44
CA ASP A 386 17.97 -20.17 -12.75
C ASP A 386 19.49 -19.95 -12.61
N PHE A 387 19.95 -19.50 -11.43
CA PHE A 387 21.34 -19.21 -11.13
C PHE A 387 22.01 -20.33 -10.35
N THR A 388 23.33 -20.49 -10.49
CA THR A 388 24.10 -21.54 -9.79
C THR A 388 25.24 -20.93 -8.98
N PRO A 389 25.25 -21.08 -7.64
CA PRO A 389 24.17 -21.67 -6.83
C PRO A 389 22.90 -20.81 -6.86
N ASN A 390 21.76 -21.37 -6.43
CA ASN A 390 20.49 -20.64 -6.42
C ASN A 390 20.62 -19.35 -5.60
N ALA A 391 20.11 -18.25 -6.14
CA ALA A 391 20.12 -16.96 -5.48
C ALA A 391 19.07 -16.88 -4.38
N LYS A 392 19.29 -15.99 -3.40
CA LYS A 392 18.34 -15.77 -2.31
C LYS A 392 17.76 -14.36 -2.34
N VAL A 393 16.49 -14.21 -1.98
CA VAL A 393 15.85 -12.89 -1.75
C VAL A 393 16.54 -12.09 -0.64
N THR A 394 17.33 -12.75 0.20
CA THR A 394 18.14 -12.10 1.25
C THR A 394 19.55 -11.74 0.79
N ASP A 395 20.04 -12.25 -0.35
CA ASP A 395 21.39 -11.97 -0.86
C ASP A 395 21.47 -10.54 -1.39
N SER A 396 22.06 -9.64 -0.58
CA SER A 396 22.16 -8.21 -0.92
C SER A 396 22.89 -7.97 -2.23
N GLN A 397 24.00 -8.66 -2.49
CA GLN A 397 24.77 -8.45 -3.71
C GLN A 397 24.01 -8.95 -4.95
N PHE A 398 23.29 -10.05 -4.86
CA PHE A 398 22.44 -10.52 -5.97
C PHE A 398 21.31 -9.53 -6.26
N ARG A 399 20.67 -9.02 -5.20
CA ARG A 399 19.64 -7.98 -5.32
C ARG A 399 20.14 -6.67 -5.91
N ILE A 400 21.44 -6.37 -5.80
CA ILE A 400 22.07 -5.23 -6.49
C ILE A 400 22.34 -5.57 -7.95
N ASP A 401 22.96 -6.73 -8.20
CA ASP A 401 23.47 -7.08 -9.53
C ASP A 401 22.36 -7.42 -10.51
N LEU A 402 21.33 -8.15 -10.07
CA LEU A 402 20.26 -8.60 -10.97
C LEU A 402 19.50 -7.43 -11.61
N PRO A 403 18.98 -6.43 -10.87
CA PRO A 403 18.36 -5.26 -11.48
C PRO A 403 19.32 -4.50 -12.40
N LEU A 404 20.60 -4.39 -12.04
CA LEU A 404 21.58 -3.73 -12.90
C LEU A 404 21.85 -4.50 -14.19
N LEU A 405 21.85 -5.83 -14.16
CA LEU A 405 21.94 -6.65 -15.37
C LEU A 405 20.69 -6.53 -16.23
N MET A 406 19.50 -6.40 -15.64
CA MET A 406 18.26 -6.17 -16.39
C MET A 406 18.20 -4.79 -17.06
N LEU A 407 18.91 -3.79 -16.53
CA LEU A 407 18.97 -2.43 -17.11
C LEU A 407 20.19 -2.22 -18.02
N TYR A 408 21.30 -2.90 -17.73
CA TYR A 408 22.62 -2.66 -18.28
C TYR A 408 23.38 -3.98 -18.54
N LEU A 409 22.73 -4.93 -19.22
CA LEU A 409 23.20 -6.32 -19.41
C LEU A 409 24.66 -6.41 -19.87
N TYR A 410 25.02 -5.66 -20.91
CA TYR A 410 26.36 -5.70 -21.51
C TYR A 410 27.36 -4.71 -20.90
N LYS A 411 26.99 -4.03 -19.82
CA LYS A 411 27.81 -2.98 -19.18
C LYS A 411 28.09 -3.25 -17.71
N HIS A 412 27.13 -3.84 -17.00
CA HIS A 412 27.28 -4.11 -15.59
C HIS A 412 28.27 -5.26 -15.35
N LYS A 413 29.11 -5.08 -14.32
CA LYS A 413 30.10 -6.07 -13.88
C LYS A 413 29.66 -6.58 -12.51
N PRO A 414 28.92 -7.69 -12.45
CA PRO A 414 28.32 -8.14 -11.20
C PRO A 414 29.37 -8.69 -10.24
N LYS A 415 29.05 -8.68 -8.96
CA LYS A 415 29.96 -9.08 -7.85
C LYS A 415 29.42 -10.23 -7.02
N TRP A 416 28.17 -10.65 -7.22
CA TRP A 416 27.59 -11.78 -6.51
C TRP A 416 28.35 -13.04 -6.86
N TYR A 417 28.70 -13.81 -5.82
CA TYR A 417 29.64 -14.92 -5.92
C TYR A 417 29.18 -16.02 -6.89
N GLY A 418 27.86 -16.18 -7.10
CA GLY A 418 27.30 -17.13 -8.07
C GLY A 418 27.56 -16.79 -9.55
N PHE A 419 28.07 -15.59 -9.85
CA PHE A 419 28.56 -15.27 -11.19
C PHE A 419 30.03 -15.67 -11.41
N LYS A 420 30.76 -16.12 -10.38
CA LYS A 420 32.15 -16.55 -10.54
C LYS A 420 32.24 -17.73 -11.52
N GLY A 421 33.09 -17.59 -12.54
CA GLY A 421 33.20 -18.57 -13.63
C GLY A 421 32.18 -18.36 -14.77
N LYS A 422 31.25 -17.42 -14.62
CA LYS A 422 30.26 -17.03 -15.63
C LYS A 422 30.48 -15.62 -16.18
N LEU A 423 31.71 -15.11 -16.06
CA LEU A 423 32.13 -13.78 -16.53
C LEU A 423 33.11 -13.89 -17.71
N ASN A 424 33.03 -12.92 -18.61
CA ASN A 424 34.03 -12.68 -19.65
C ASN A 424 35.30 -12.07 -19.05
N SER A 425 36.36 -11.95 -19.85
CA SER A 425 37.63 -11.35 -19.44
C SER A 425 37.53 -9.88 -18.99
N ASP A 426 36.54 -9.15 -19.48
CA ASP A 426 36.27 -7.75 -19.11
C ASP A 426 35.42 -7.62 -17.84
N GLY A 427 34.95 -8.73 -17.26
CA GLY A 427 34.11 -8.80 -16.07
C GLY A 427 32.61 -8.68 -16.32
N THR A 428 32.16 -8.59 -17.57
CA THR A 428 30.72 -8.70 -17.93
C THR A 428 30.26 -10.15 -17.93
N VAL A 429 28.95 -10.38 -17.92
CA VAL A 429 28.38 -11.74 -17.93
C VAL A 429 28.57 -12.46 -19.28
N ASN A 430 28.82 -13.76 -19.25
CA ASN A 430 29.00 -14.59 -20.45
C ASN A 430 27.65 -14.91 -21.15
N ASN A 431 27.72 -15.61 -22.28
CA ASN A 431 26.53 -15.98 -23.09
C ASN A 431 25.52 -16.88 -22.35
N GLU A 432 25.93 -17.62 -21.33
CA GLU A 432 25.01 -18.45 -20.52
C GLU A 432 24.07 -17.55 -19.72
N ILE A 433 24.63 -16.60 -18.96
CA ILE A 433 23.84 -15.66 -18.16
C ILE A 433 23.08 -14.67 -19.03
N VAL A 434 23.64 -14.23 -20.16
CA VAL A 434 22.93 -13.39 -21.13
C VAL A 434 21.64 -14.05 -21.60
N LYS A 435 21.62 -15.36 -21.85
CA LYS A 435 20.41 -16.07 -22.27
C LYS A 435 19.30 -16.03 -21.20
N ILE A 436 19.68 -16.10 -19.92
CA ILE A 436 18.75 -16.04 -18.79
C ILE A 436 18.17 -14.62 -18.66
N ILE A 437 19.01 -13.58 -18.74
CA ILE A 437 18.60 -12.21 -18.40
C ILE A 437 18.02 -11.44 -19.58
N LYS A 438 18.47 -11.69 -20.81
CA LYS A 438 18.06 -10.95 -22.02
C LYS A 438 16.53 -10.85 -22.22
N PRO A 439 15.71 -11.89 -21.95
CA PRO A 439 14.25 -11.77 -22.04
C PRO A 439 13.65 -10.70 -21.10
N TYR A 440 14.38 -10.35 -20.04
CA TYR A 440 13.97 -9.42 -18.99
C TYR A 440 14.59 -8.03 -19.13
N GLU A 441 15.46 -7.82 -20.13
CA GLU A 441 16.13 -6.54 -20.36
C GLU A 441 15.10 -5.44 -20.65
N LYS A 442 15.25 -4.27 -20.01
CA LYS A 442 14.28 -3.17 -20.11
C LYS A 442 14.77 -2.00 -20.95
#